data_AF-A0A6M8B318-F1
#
_entry.id   AF-A0A6M8B318-F1
#
_cell.length_a   1.000
_cell.length_b   1.000
_cell.length_c   1.000
_cell.angle_alpha   90.00
_cell.angle_beta   90.00
_cell.angle_gamma   90.00
#
_symmetry.space_group_name_H-M   'P 1'
#
loop_
_entity.id
_entity.type
_entity.pdbx_description
1 polymer ?
#
loop_
_entity_poly.entity_id
_entity_poly.type
_entity_poly.pdbx_seq_one_letter_code
_entity_poly.pdbx_strand_id
1 'polypeptide(L)'
;MQMLLLGAIVLLSYPVIAMTLWTVRRKPIVGAVLIAGSLALMGIWMTVNVGLFIPPAAGVCMLVCLALASDFSWRLTPGDILICAGFALVAISLAAGASLNTVLGELILDAAPAYLAGRMLVERIGLRDFATAVAAIWLIAAALGYFEAITRINPFVLIEFPTRAYADWASIQIRAGLPRIEGAFGHSIVFGVSMAAGIPMVAIARWPSWARIAGMMALVGVTLPSLSRAGIIGAVIALVLSLTIMRTDITPSWRSATLIALGAGIFIATPVLLDVFAQAGDEQEGSAEYRGQLLILVKRLVLIGASPARVVRNGTVYWEGFRSIDDQVLLAALRYGWAPVIPFLIGALYVVLRVMGGRGNAAQVAIASMIPAFVSVAFITQLSTVVWVIAGASVAASAAEREGRDDAAGLPSRRPGPGQTDDGQRAQAPPGAGGAVAGSPNGGPAPVAVPSGAVAGPEGLMMSSADLARFRLSPRPESR
;
A
#
# COMPACT_ATOMS: atom_id res chain seq x y z
N MET A 1 -9.94 7.34 -44.69
CA MET A 1 -10.66 6.86 -43.49
C MET A 1 -9.77 6.84 -42.26
N GLN A 2 -8.74 5.97 -42.16
CA GLN A 2 -7.91 5.82 -40.95
C GLN A 2 -7.36 7.13 -40.35
N MET A 3 -6.80 8.05 -41.15
CA MET A 3 -6.31 9.34 -40.62
C MET A 3 -7.40 10.26 -40.08
N LEU A 4 -8.64 10.17 -40.59
CA LEU A 4 -9.79 10.89 -40.01
C LEU A 4 -10.21 10.26 -38.67
N LEU A 5 -10.15 8.94 -38.56
CA LEU A 5 -10.40 8.23 -37.31
C LEU A 5 -9.33 8.58 -36.25
N LEU A 6 -8.05 8.60 -36.64
CA LEU A 6 -6.93 9.00 -35.78
C LEU A 6 -7.07 10.47 -35.35
N GLY A 7 -7.39 11.37 -36.29
CA GLY A 7 -7.66 12.78 -35.99
C GLY A 7 -8.84 12.96 -35.02
N ALA A 8 -9.93 12.20 -35.20
CA ALA A 8 -11.06 12.20 -34.28
C ALA A 8 -10.68 11.68 -32.89
N ILE A 9 -9.87 10.61 -32.78
CA ILE A 9 -9.37 10.09 -31.50
C ILE A 9 -8.48 11.13 -30.79
N VAL A 10 -7.62 11.84 -31.50
CA VAL A 10 -6.80 12.93 -30.94
C VAL A 10 -7.67 14.11 -30.50
N LEU A 11 -8.64 14.53 -31.32
CA LEU A 11 -9.57 15.63 -31.00
C LEU A 11 -10.51 15.31 -29.84
N LEU A 12 -10.93 14.05 -29.68
CA LEU A 12 -11.81 13.59 -28.59
C LEU A 12 -11.03 13.28 -27.30
N SER A 13 -9.77 12.85 -27.39
CA SER A 13 -8.94 12.63 -26.19
C SER A 13 -8.49 13.95 -25.55
N TYR A 14 -8.26 15.01 -26.32
CA TYR A 14 -7.89 16.32 -25.77
C TYR A 14 -8.85 16.88 -24.69
N PRO A 15 -10.18 16.99 -24.92
CA PRO A 15 -11.11 17.47 -23.88
C PRO A 15 -11.23 16.50 -22.71
N VAL A 16 -11.10 15.19 -22.92
CA VAL A 16 -11.07 14.19 -21.84
C VAL A 16 -9.84 14.40 -20.96
N ILE A 17 -8.65 14.53 -21.56
CA ILE A 17 -7.40 14.83 -20.86
C ILE A 17 -7.50 16.16 -20.11
N ALA A 18 -7.94 17.23 -20.77
CA ALA A 18 -8.09 18.55 -20.15
C ALA A 18 -9.07 18.52 -18.95
N MET A 19 -10.22 17.84 -19.10
CA MET A 19 -11.19 17.64 -18.04
C MET A 19 -10.64 16.80 -16.89
N THR A 20 -9.87 15.74 -17.17
CA THR A 20 -9.18 14.94 -16.16
C THR A 20 -8.17 15.78 -15.38
N LEU A 21 -7.28 16.52 -16.07
CA LEU A 21 -6.27 17.38 -15.44
C LEU A 21 -6.94 18.45 -14.56
N TRP A 22 -7.96 19.13 -15.06
CA TRP A 22 -8.74 20.14 -14.33
C TRP A 22 -9.45 19.55 -13.10
N THR A 23 -10.06 18.37 -13.25
CA THR A 23 -10.80 17.69 -12.17
C THR A 23 -9.85 17.21 -11.08
N VAL A 24 -8.73 16.57 -11.44
CA VAL A 24 -7.72 16.10 -10.47
C VAL A 24 -7.07 17.28 -9.75
N ARG A 25 -6.74 18.38 -10.44
CA ARG A 25 -6.17 19.57 -9.79
C ARG A 25 -7.14 20.21 -8.80
N ARG A 26 -8.43 20.32 -9.14
CA ARG A 26 -9.48 20.86 -8.24
C ARG A 26 -9.90 19.89 -7.14
N LYS A 27 -9.79 18.58 -7.35
CA LYS A 27 -10.18 17.53 -6.40
C LYS A 27 -9.17 16.37 -6.46
N PRO A 28 -7.99 16.47 -5.78
CA PRO A 28 -6.93 15.47 -5.89
C PRO A 28 -7.34 14.04 -5.48
N ILE A 29 -8.37 13.90 -4.63
CA ILE A 29 -9.00 12.60 -4.32
C ILE A 29 -9.47 11.84 -5.57
N VAL A 30 -9.88 12.54 -6.63
CA VAL A 30 -10.23 11.93 -7.92
C VAL A 30 -8.99 11.30 -8.58
N GLY A 31 -7.80 11.88 -8.41
CA GLY A 31 -6.55 11.27 -8.87
C GLY A 31 -6.23 9.97 -8.15
N ALA A 32 -6.47 9.90 -6.83
CA ALA A 32 -6.32 8.66 -6.06
C ALA A 32 -7.32 7.57 -6.51
N VAL A 33 -8.58 7.95 -6.75
CA VAL A 33 -9.62 7.04 -7.29
C VAL A 33 -9.27 6.56 -8.69
N LEU A 34 -8.78 7.44 -9.58
CA LEU A 34 -8.38 7.07 -10.95
C LEU A 34 -7.18 6.12 -10.98
N ILE A 35 -6.15 6.37 -10.15
CA ILE A 35 -5.00 5.46 -10.02
C ILE A 35 -5.45 4.10 -9.46
N ALA A 36 -6.19 4.08 -8.35
CA ALA A 36 -6.68 2.82 -7.80
C ALA A 36 -7.60 2.06 -8.77
N GLY A 37 -8.45 2.78 -9.52
CA GLY A 37 -9.33 2.22 -10.55
C GLY A 37 -8.56 1.62 -11.71
N SER A 38 -7.58 2.35 -12.25
CA SER A 38 -6.74 1.85 -13.35
C SER A 38 -5.86 0.66 -12.93
N LEU A 39 -5.36 0.63 -11.69
CA LEU A 39 -4.60 -0.50 -11.15
C LEU A 39 -5.43 -1.78 -10.97
N ALA A 40 -6.74 -1.66 -10.74
CA ALA A 40 -7.57 -2.75 -10.26
C ALA A 40 -8.71 -3.17 -11.23
N LEU A 41 -9.05 -2.33 -12.22
CA LEU A 41 -10.17 -2.52 -13.14
C LEU A 41 -9.77 -2.37 -14.63
N MET A 42 -8.56 -1.93 -14.95
CA MET A 42 -8.07 -1.86 -16.34
C MET A 42 -7.04 -2.96 -16.59
N GLY A 43 -7.31 -3.81 -17.59
CA GLY A 43 -6.45 -4.94 -17.95
C GLY A 43 -5.06 -4.51 -18.39
N ILE A 44 -4.01 -5.27 -18.05
CA ILE A 44 -2.67 -5.04 -18.62
C ILE A 44 -2.69 -5.06 -20.15
N TRP A 45 -3.58 -5.85 -20.75
CA TRP A 45 -3.81 -5.89 -22.20
C TRP A 45 -4.34 -4.60 -22.84
N MET A 46 -4.84 -3.66 -22.03
CA MET A 46 -5.25 -2.31 -22.48
C MET A 46 -4.05 -1.36 -22.66
N THR A 47 -2.80 -1.85 -22.59
CA THR A 47 -1.59 -1.05 -22.81
C THR A 47 -1.61 -0.28 -24.12
N VAL A 48 -1.19 0.98 -24.05
CA VAL A 48 -0.88 1.78 -25.24
C VAL A 48 0.54 1.43 -25.69
N ASN A 49 0.70 1.09 -26.98
CA ASN A 49 1.98 0.75 -27.58
C ASN A 49 2.29 1.69 -28.75
N VAL A 50 3.24 2.61 -28.53
CA VAL A 50 3.73 3.57 -29.55
C VAL A 50 5.25 3.41 -29.65
N GLY A 51 5.71 2.18 -29.88
CA GLY A 51 7.14 1.80 -29.85
C GLY A 51 7.70 1.63 -28.43
N LEU A 52 7.05 2.22 -27.42
CA LEU A 52 7.24 1.96 -26.00
C LEU A 52 5.93 1.43 -25.39
N PHE A 53 6.07 0.58 -24.38
CA PHE A 53 4.97 -0.08 -23.68
C PHE A 53 4.54 0.75 -22.46
N ILE A 54 3.29 1.24 -22.46
CA ILE A 54 2.73 2.04 -21.36
C ILE A 54 1.55 1.29 -20.73
N PRO A 55 1.69 0.78 -19.49
CA PRO A 55 0.58 0.26 -18.70
C PRO A 55 -0.51 1.33 -18.49
N PRO A 56 -1.82 0.98 -18.48
CA PRO A 56 -2.90 1.96 -18.31
C PRO A 56 -2.77 2.78 -17.03
N ALA A 57 -2.46 2.12 -15.91
CA ALA A 57 -2.26 2.76 -14.61
C ALA A 57 -1.07 3.72 -14.59
N ALA A 58 0.02 3.40 -15.29
CA ALA A 58 1.17 4.28 -15.44
C ALA A 58 0.83 5.54 -16.26
N GLY A 59 0.01 5.39 -17.31
CA GLY A 59 -0.61 6.50 -18.05
C GLY A 59 -1.45 7.42 -17.16
N VAL A 60 -2.27 6.84 -16.27
CA VAL A 60 -3.05 7.62 -15.30
C VAL A 60 -2.16 8.30 -14.25
N CYS A 61 -1.09 7.64 -13.80
CA CYS A 61 -0.09 8.26 -12.91
C CYS A 61 0.58 9.47 -13.58
N MET A 62 0.95 9.39 -14.86
CA MET A 62 1.47 10.54 -15.62
C MET A 62 0.46 11.70 -15.69
N LEU A 63 -0.82 11.43 -15.94
CA LEU A 63 -1.86 12.47 -15.93
C LEU A 63 -2.05 13.10 -14.53
N VAL A 64 -2.01 12.31 -13.45
CA VAL A 64 -2.10 12.83 -12.07
C VAL A 64 -0.87 13.68 -11.73
N CYS A 65 0.33 13.29 -12.15
CA CYS A 65 1.54 14.09 -12.01
C CYS A 65 1.39 15.44 -12.72
N LEU A 66 0.98 15.45 -13.99
CA LEU A 66 0.76 16.67 -14.78
C LEU A 66 -0.30 17.59 -14.15
N ALA A 67 -1.37 17.03 -13.58
CA ALA A 67 -2.42 17.79 -12.90
C ALA A 67 -1.96 18.48 -11.61
N LEU A 68 -0.98 17.91 -10.90
CA LEU A 68 -0.55 18.37 -9.56
C LEU A 68 0.82 19.06 -9.56
N ALA A 69 1.59 18.96 -10.64
CA ALA A 69 2.97 19.44 -10.75
C ALA A 69 3.17 20.93 -10.43
N SER A 70 2.24 21.81 -10.81
CA SER A 70 2.35 23.26 -10.57
C SER A 70 2.18 23.64 -9.10
N ASP A 71 1.53 22.79 -8.31
CA ASP A 71 1.10 23.12 -6.96
C ASP A 71 1.93 22.37 -5.91
N PHE A 72 2.50 21.22 -6.28
CA PHE A 72 3.37 20.35 -5.47
C PHE A 72 4.58 21.10 -4.89
N SER A 73 5.02 20.75 -3.67
CA SER A 73 6.06 21.52 -2.98
C SER A 73 7.47 21.32 -3.55
N TRP A 74 7.70 20.25 -4.32
CA TRP A 74 9.01 19.81 -4.83
C TRP A 74 10.10 19.65 -3.74
N ARG A 75 9.71 19.58 -2.47
CA ARG A 75 10.64 19.42 -1.33
C ARG A 75 11.16 17.99 -1.27
N LEU A 76 12.44 17.83 -1.59
CA LEU A 76 13.17 16.56 -1.45
C LEU A 76 13.34 16.20 0.03
N THR A 77 12.79 15.06 0.42
CA THR A 77 13.06 14.42 1.72
C THR A 77 14.20 13.41 1.58
N PRO A 78 14.77 12.90 2.68
CA PRO A 78 15.72 11.79 2.62
C PRO A 78 15.16 10.50 1.98
N GLY A 79 13.84 10.32 1.93
CA GLY A 79 13.20 9.23 1.19
C GLY A 79 13.24 9.48 -0.32
N ASP A 80 12.95 10.71 -0.76
CA ASP A 80 13.05 11.10 -2.17
C ASP A 80 14.50 10.99 -2.67
N ILE A 81 15.48 11.41 -1.85
CA ILE A 81 16.92 11.28 -2.18
C ILE A 81 17.31 9.82 -2.41
N LEU A 82 16.86 8.88 -1.56
CA LEU A 82 17.19 7.46 -1.69
C LEU A 82 16.60 6.83 -2.97
N ILE A 83 15.36 7.17 -3.32
CA ILE A 83 14.71 6.69 -4.55
C ILE A 83 15.35 7.33 -5.79
N CYS A 84 15.60 8.64 -5.78
CA CYS A 84 16.30 9.34 -6.85
C CYS A 84 17.73 8.81 -7.06
N ALA A 85 18.46 8.40 -6.01
CA ALA A 85 19.76 7.77 -6.14
C ALA A 85 19.68 6.41 -6.86
N GLY A 86 18.70 5.57 -6.52
CA GLY A 86 18.44 4.31 -7.23
C GLY A 86 18.05 4.54 -8.69
N PHE A 87 17.12 5.46 -8.95
CA PHE A 87 16.71 5.85 -10.30
C PHE A 87 17.86 6.42 -11.15
N ALA A 88 18.72 7.27 -10.56
CA ALA A 88 19.91 7.78 -11.23
C ALA A 88 20.90 6.67 -11.57
N LEU A 89 21.11 5.69 -10.69
CA LEU A 89 21.97 4.54 -10.98
C LEU A 89 21.37 3.63 -12.08
N VAL A 90 20.06 3.43 -12.11
CA VAL A 90 19.39 2.75 -13.26
C VAL A 90 19.61 3.53 -14.56
N ALA A 91 19.51 4.87 -14.54
CA ALA A 91 19.79 5.68 -15.73
C ALA A 91 21.27 5.60 -16.17
N ILE A 92 22.23 5.66 -15.24
CA ILE A 92 23.67 5.53 -15.51
C ILE A 92 24.00 4.14 -16.09
N SER A 93 23.24 3.08 -15.74
CA SER A 93 23.45 1.74 -16.29
C SER A 93 23.32 1.66 -17.83
N LEU A 94 22.67 2.64 -18.48
CA LEU A 94 22.66 2.78 -19.94
C LEU A 94 24.07 2.95 -20.52
N ALA A 95 24.94 3.72 -19.86
CA ALA A 95 26.34 3.89 -20.27
C ALA A 95 27.17 2.60 -20.08
N ALA A 96 26.65 1.64 -19.29
CA ALA A 96 27.20 0.30 -19.08
C ALA A 96 26.38 -0.79 -19.81
N GLY A 97 25.71 -0.44 -20.90
CA GLY A 97 25.07 -1.41 -21.81
C GLY A 97 23.69 -1.93 -21.39
N ALA A 98 23.03 -1.31 -20.40
CA ALA A 98 21.63 -1.59 -20.13
C ALA A 98 20.72 -1.18 -21.32
N SER A 99 19.57 -1.84 -21.42
CA SER A 99 18.64 -1.67 -22.54
C SER A 99 17.85 -0.36 -22.43
N LEU A 100 18.03 0.55 -23.41
CA LEU A 100 17.33 1.84 -23.47
C LEU A 100 15.81 1.68 -23.37
N ASN A 101 15.21 0.78 -24.16
CA ASN A 101 13.76 0.55 -24.14
C ASN A 101 13.28 0.02 -22.78
N THR A 102 14.12 -0.72 -22.06
CA THR A 102 13.79 -1.26 -20.74
C THR A 102 13.88 -0.18 -19.66
N VAL A 103 14.88 0.71 -19.71
CA VAL A 103 14.92 1.89 -18.81
C VAL A 103 13.79 2.88 -19.13
N LEU A 104 13.52 3.17 -20.41
CA LEU A 104 12.41 4.06 -20.79
C LEU A 104 11.06 3.50 -20.36
N GLY A 105 10.79 2.20 -20.57
CA GLY A 105 9.55 1.56 -20.15
C GLY A 105 9.41 1.46 -18.62
N GLU A 106 10.38 0.82 -17.95
CA GLU A 106 10.24 0.44 -16.54
C GLU A 106 10.56 1.60 -15.58
N LEU A 107 11.54 2.45 -15.90
CA LEU A 107 11.88 3.60 -15.06
C LEU A 107 11.07 4.85 -15.42
N ILE A 108 11.13 5.29 -16.68
CA ILE A 108 10.66 6.63 -17.06
C ILE A 108 9.14 6.67 -17.29
N LEU A 109 8.57 5.63 -17.88
CA LEU A 109 7.14 5.56 -18.20
C LEU A 109 6.29 4.88 -17.12
N ASP A 110 6.90 4.12 -16.20
CA ASP A 110 6.20 3.43 -15.10
C ASP A 110 6.67 3.87 -13.71
N ALA A 111 7.86 3.45 -13.25
CA ALA A 111 8.27 3.62 -11.86
C ALA A 111 8.32 5.08 -11.39
N ALA A 112 8.89 5.98 -12.18
CA ALA A 112 8.99 7.40 -11.84
C ALA A 112 7.62 8.10 -11.76
N PRO A 113 6.71 8.03 -12.75
CA PRO A 113 5.39 8.63 -12.63
C PRO A 113 4.52 7.95 -11.57
N ALA A 114 4.60 6.63 -11.39
CA ALA A 114 3.89 5.92 -10.32
C ALA A 114 4.33 6.42 -8.93
N TYR A 115 5.64 6.52 -8.70
CA TYR A 115 6.22 7.07 -7.48
C TYR A 115 5.80 8.52 -7.24
N LEU A 116 5.97 9.40 -8.24
CA LEU A 116 5.60 10.80 -8.14
C LEU A 116 4.10 10.99 -7.89
N ALA A 117 3.22 10.21 -8.51
CA ALA A 117 1.78 10.34 -8.31
C ALA A 117 1.37 9.97 -6.88
N GLY A 118 1.90 8.88 -6.31
CA GLY A 118 1.69 8.53 -4.90
C GLY A 118 2.25 9.59 -3.94
N ARG A 119 3.46 10.10 -4.24
CA ARG A 119 4.17 11.14 -3.48
C ARG A 119 3.42 12.49 -3.49
N MET A 120 2.84 12.87 -4.63
CA MET A 120 2.04 14.09 -4.81
C MET A 120 0.66 13.99 -4.17
N LEU A 121 -0.04 12.87 -4.34
CA LEU A 121 -1.38 12.67 -3.78
C LEU A 121 -1.36 12.67 -2.25
N VAL A 122 -0.46 11.91 -1.63
CA VAL A 122 -0.38 11.87 -0.16
C VAL A 122 0.12 13.19 0.43
N GLU A 123 0.87 14.00 -0.33
CA GLU A 123 1.15 15.38 0.07
C GLU A 123 -0.09 16.30 -0.02
N ARG A 124 -0.95 16.11 -1.03
CA ARG A 124 -2.18 16.90 -1.26
C ARG A 124 -3.31 16.62 -0.27
N ILE A 125 -3.59 15.35 0.00
CA ILE A 125 -4.78 14.90 0.76
C ILE A 125 -4.45 14.07 2.00
N GLY A 126 -3.16 13.83 2.27
CA GLY A 126 -2.74 12.95 3.37
C GLY A 126 -2.92 11.46 3.05
N LEU A 127 -2.26 10.63 3.85
CA LEU A 127 -2.28 9.18 3.66
C LEU A 127 -3.69 8.60 3.90
N ARG A 128 -4.47 9.19 4.80
CA ARG A 128 -5.76 8.64 5.23
C ARG A 128 -6.84 8.72 4.16
N ASP A 129 -6.92 9.84 3.43
CA ASP A 129 -7.88 10.01 2.34
C ASP A 129 -7.47 9.17 1.13
N PHE A 130 -6.17 9.18 0.80
CA PHE A 130 -5.58 8.32 -0.22
C PHE A 130 -5.86 6.83 0.05
N ALA A 131 -5.57 6.36 1.27
CA ALA A 131 -5.82 5.00 1.70
C ALA A 131 -7.32 4.64 1.68
N THR A 132 -8.21 5.58 2.04
CA THR A 132 -9.67 5.36 1.95
C THR A 132 -10.12 5.19 0.49
N ALA A 133 -9.60 5.98 -0.45
CA ALA A 133 -9.90 5.83 -1.87
C ALA A 133 -9.35 4.51 -2.46
N VAL A 134 -8.09 4.17 -2.15
CA VAL A 134 -7.49 2.89 -2.55
C VAL A 134 -8.29 1.71 -1.99
N ALA A 135 -8.57 1.71 -0.68
CA ALA A 135 -9.34 0.68 0.00
C ALA A 135 -10.74 0.47 -0.61
N ALA A 136 -11.45 1.55 -0.96
CA ALA A 136 -12.78 1.45 -1.57
C ALA A 136 -12.74 0.71 -2.91
N ILE A 137 -11.84 1.10 -3.82
CA ILE A 137 -11.70 0.46 -5.13
C ILE A 137 -11.20 -0.98 -5.00
N TRP A 138 -10.32 -1.24 -4.03
CA TRP A 138 -9.78 -2.58 -3.80
C TRP A 138 -10.80 -3.56 -3.24
N LEU A 139 -11.78 -3.10 -2.45
CA LEU A 139 -12.92 -3.93 -2.07
C LEU A 139 -13.87 -4.20 -3.26
N ILE A 140 -13.96 -3.31 -4.26
CA ILE A 140 -14.65 -3.61 -5.52
C ILE A 140 -13.87 -4.69 -6.30
N ALA A 141 -12.54 -4.58 -6.40
CA ALA A 141 -11.70 -5.59 -7.04
C ALA A 141 -11.77 -6.96 -6.33
N ALA A 142 -11.83 -6.97 -4.99
CA ALA A 142 -12.07 -8.18 -4.21
C ALA A 142 -13.47 -8.76 -4.45
N ALA A 143 -14.52 -7.94 -4.53
CA ALA A 143 -15.87 -8.41 -4.87
C ALA A 143 -15.91 -9.06 -6.27
N LEU A 144 -15.20 -8.48 -7.25
CA LEU A 144 -15.05 -9.06 -8.59
C LEU A 144 -14.20 -10.36 -8.57
N GLY A 145 -13.16 -10.43 -7.74
CA GLY A 145 -12.40 -11.66 -7.52
C GLY A 145 -13.21 -12.77 -6.86
N TYR A 146 -14.11 -12.44 -5.91
CA TYR A 146 -15.07 -13.40 -5.36
C TYR A 146 -16.09 -13.86 -6.41
N PHE A 147 -16.59 -12.95 -7.25
CA PHE A 147 -17.43 -13.31 -8.39
C PHE A 147 -16.72 -14.28 -9.36
N GLU A 148 -15.46 -14.00 -9.70
CA GLU A 148 -14.60 -14.86 -10.53
C GLU A 148 -14.39 -16.24 -9.87
N ALA A 149 -14.16 -16.30 -8.56
CA ALA A 149 -13.98 -17.54 -7.81
C ALA A 149 -15.24 -18.42 -7.78
N ILE A 150 -16.42 -17.79 -7.67
CA ILE A 150 -17.72 -18.47 -7.60
C ILE A 150 -18.19 -18.92 -8.99
N THR A 151 -18.14 -18.03 -9.99
CA THR A 151 -18.66 -18.29 -11.34
C THR A 151 -17.68 -19.03 -12.25
N ARG A 152 -16.38 -19.01 -11.92
CA ARG A 152 -15.26 -19.41 -12.79
C ARG A 152 -15.13 -18.57 -14.07
N ILE A 153 -15.79 -17.40 -14.12
CA ILE A 153 -15.75 -16.47 -15.25
C ILE A 153 -15.00 -15.21 -14.81
N ASN A 154 -13.85 -14.93 -15.43
CA ASN A 154 -13.18 -13.64 -15.32
C ASN A 154 -13.84 -12.66 -16.31
N PRO A 155 -14.48 -11.57 -15.87
CA PRO A 155 -15.20 -10.66 -16.76
C PRO A 155 -14.28 -9.76 -17.61
N PHE A 156 -13.02 -9.59 -17.21
CA PHE A 156 -12.08 -8.68 -17.89
C PHE A 156 -11.44 -9.30 -19.14
N VAL A 157 -11.34 -10.64 -19.21
CA VAL A 157 -10.89 -11.38 -20.41
C VAL A 157 -12.03 -11.71 -21.38
N LEU A 158 -13.29 -11.36 -21.04
CA LEU A 158 -14.40 -11.41 -22.02
C LEU A 158 -14.37 -10.23 -23.00
N ILE A 159 -13.51 -9.23 -22.75
CA ILE A 159 -13.30 -8.08 -23.62
C ILE A 159 -11.99 -8.31 -24.37
N GLU A 160 -12.08 -8.75 -25.62
CA GLU A 160 -10.91 -9.01 -26.46
C GLU A 160 -10.20 -7.70 -26.86
N PHE A 161 -8.86 -7.72 -26.84
CA PHE A 161 -8.04 -6.61 -27.34
C PHE A 161 -7.04 -7.12 -28.39
N PRO A 162 -6.89 -6.42 -29.54
CA PRO A 162 -5.93 -6.80 -30.59
C PRO A 162 -4.50 -6.37 -30.22
N THR A 163 -4.05 -6.73 -29.02
CA THR A 163 -2.71 -6.40 -28.50
C THR A 163 -1.95 -7.68 -28.17
N ARG A 164 -0.62 -7.65 -28.33
CA ARG A 164 0.22 -8.75 -27.88
C ARG A 164 0.08 -9.00 -26.36
N ALA A 165 -0.14 -7.94 -25.59
CA ALA A 165 -0.38 -8.06 -24.14
C ALA A 165 -1.69 -8.79 -23.79
N TYR A 166 -2.68 -8.83 -24.70
CA TYR A 166 -3.83 -9.72 -24.57
C TYR A 166 -3.43 -11.18 -24.79
N ALA A 167 -2.75 -11.48 -25.90
CA ALA A 167 -2.29 -12.84 -26.20
C ALA A 167 -1.31 -13.41 -25.15
N ASP A 168 -0.46 -12.55 -24.55
CA ASP A 168 0.53 -12.94 -23.54
C ASP A 168 -0.06 -13.06 -22.10
N TRP A 169 -1.22 -12.45 -21.77
CA TRP A 169 -1.75 -12.37 -20.38
C TRP A 169 -3.26 -12.62 -20.17
N ALA A 170 -4.08 -12.78 -21.21
CA ALA A 170 -5.52 -13.06 -21.04
C ALA A 170 -5.85 -14.55 -20.78
N SER A 171 -4.85 -15.44 -20.85
CA SER A 171 -5.00 -16.87 -20.56
C SER A 171 -5.05 -17.13 -19.05
N ILE A 172 -6.25 -17.45 -18.55
CA ILE A 172 -6.48 -17.74 -17.12
C ILE A 172 -5.59 -18.89 -16.64
N GLN A 173 -4.86 -18.65 -15.55
CA GLN A 173 -3.93 -19.64 -15.01
C GLN A 173 -4.66 -20.75 -14.27
N ILE A 174 -4.26 -21.99 -14.53
CA ILE A 174 -4.72 -23.19 -13.82
C ILE A 174 -3.67 -23.60 -12.77
N ARG A 175 -4.10 -24.24 -11.68
CA ARG A 175 -3.26 -25.00 -10.74
C ARG A 175 -4.08 -26.13 -10.13
N ALA A 176 -3.55 -27.36 -10.13
CA ALA A 176 -4.27 -28.56 -9.69
C ALA A 176 -5.69 -28.67 -10.33
N GLY A 177 -5.79 -28.38 -11.63
CA GLY A 177 -7.06 -28.36 -12.37
C GLY A 177 -8.01 -27.20 -12.05
N LEU A 178 -7.73 -26.36 -11.05
CA LEU A 178 -8.57 -25.23 -10.67
C LEU A 178 -8.10 -23.93 -11.35
N PRO A 179 -9.01 -23.12 -11.96
CA PRO A 179 -8.67 -21.78 -12.40
C PRO A 179 -8.43 -20.87 -11.19
N ARG A 180 -7.35 -20.09 -11.29
CA ARG A 180 -6.86 -19.14 -10.28
C ARG A 180 -7.43 -17.78 -10.61
N ILE A 181 -7.95 -17.06 -9.61
CA ILE A 181 -8.53 -15.73 -9.88
C ILE A 181 -7.47 -14.65 -10.09
N GLU A 182 -7.72 -13.76 -11.05
CA GLU A 182 -6.74 -12.79 -11.54
C GLU A 182 -7.30 -11.37 -11.68
N GLY A 183 -8.62 -11.20 -11.74
CA GLY A 183 -9.28 -9.92 -12.01
C GLY A 183 -8.73 -9.24 -13.27
N ALA A 184 -8.56 -7.91 -13.20
CA ALA A 184 -7.93 -7.12 -14.26
C ALA A 184 -6.38 -7.20 -14.27
N PHE A 185 -5.75 -7.82 -13.27
CA PHE A 185 -4.29 -7.78 -13.12
C PHE A 185 -3.56 -8.66 -14.15
N GLY A 186 -4.28 -9.58 -14.82
CA GLY A 186 -3.73 -10.53 -15.80
C GLY A 186 -2.67 -11.48 -15.22
N HIS A 187 -2.66 -11.61 -13.88
CA HIS A 187 -1.83 -12.57 -13.17
C HIS A 187 -2.32 -12.73 -11.73
N SER A 188 -2.72 -13.93 -11.35
CA SER A 188 -3.22 -14.29 -10.02
C SER A 188 -2.23 -14.00 -8.89
N ILE A 189 -0.91 -14.07 -9.16
CA ILE A 189 0.08 -13.61 -8.17
C ILE A 189 0.01 -12.10 -7.96
N VAL A 190 -0.15 -11.32 -9.03
CA VAL A 190 -0.23 -9.85 -8.93
C VAL A 190 -1.55 -9.41 -8.31
N PHE A 191 -2.66 -10.09 -8.60
CA PHE A 191 -3.92 -9.91 -7.87
C PHE A 191 -3.71 -10.13 -6.36
N GLY A 192 -3.20 -11.29 -5.94
CA GLY A 192 -3.04 -11.63 -4.52
C GLY A 192 -2.02 -10.76 -3.78
N VAL A 193 -0.86 -10.47 -4.39
CA VAL A 193 0.19 -9.61 -3.82
C VAL A 193 -0.24 -8.15 -3.82
N SER A 194 -1.10 -7.73 -4.77
CA SER A 194 -1.84 -6.48 -4.63
C SER A 194 -2.72 -6.58 -3.39
N MET A 195 -3.82 -7.34 -3.38
CA MET A 195 -4.82 -7.38 -2.29
C MET A 195 -4.23 -7.36 -0.87
N ALA A 196 -3.14 -8.10 -0.63
CA ALA A 196 -2.33 -8.04 0.59
C ALA A 196 -1.95 -6.61 1.04
N ALA A 197 -1.34 -5.82 0.16
CA ALA A 197 -0.88 -4.46 0.39
C ALA A 197 -2.01 -3.44 0.70
N GLY A 198 -3.26 -3.80 0.47
CA GLY A 198 -4.44 -2.97 0.70
C GLY A 198 -5.04 -3.14 2.09
N ILE A 199 -4.77 -4.26 2.76
CA ILE A 199 -5.17 -4.53 4.15
C ILE A 199 -4.77 -3.39 5.11
N PRO A 200 -3.53 -2.88 5.12
CA PRO A 200 -3.17 -1.73 5.96
C PRO A 200 -3.84 -0.41 5.50
N MET A 201 -4.20 -0.27 4.22
CA MET A 201 -4.95 0.90 3.73
C MET A 201 -6.38 0.89 4.28
N VAL A 202 -7.06 -0.27 4.22
CA VAL A 202 -8.36 -0.48 4.86
C VAL A 202 -8.28 -0.22 6.37
N ALA A 203 -7.19 -0.65 7.03
CA ALA A 203 -7.02 -0.51 8.47
C ALA A 203 -7.01 0.95 8.98
N ILE A 204 -6.59 1.92 8.16
CA ILE A 204 -6.58 3.36 8.49
C ILE A 204 -7.72 4.17 7.85
N ALA A 205 -8.49 3.59 6.94
CA ALA A 205 -9.56 4.26 6.20
C ALA A 205 -10.58 4.97 7.12
N ARG A 206 -11.28 5.99 6.62
CA ARG A 206 -12.27 6.79 7.39
C ARG A 206 -13.61 6.04 7.62
N TRP A 207 -13.52 4.78 8.06
CA TRP A 207 -14.65 3.88 8.33
C TRP A 207 -14.69 3.46 9.81
N PRO A 208 -15.84 3.00 10.34
CA PRO A 208 -15.91 2.42 11.69
C PRO A 208 -15.09 1.12 11.78
N SER A 209 -14.64 0.77 12.99
CA SER A 209 -13.73 -0.39 13.22
C SER A 209 -14.24 -1.70 12.61
N TRP A 210 -15.54 -2.00 12.73
CA TRP A 210 -16.14 -3.23 12.19
C TRP A 210 -16.02 -3.30 10.65
N ALA A 211 -16.21 -2.18 9.96
CA ALA A 211 -16.13 -2.12 8.50
C ALA A 211 -14.69 -2.25 7.99
N ARG A 212 -13.72 -1.74 8.76
CA ARG A 212 -12.29 -1.97 8.47
C ARG A 212 -11.93 -3.45 8.66
N ILE A 213 -12.33 -4.07 9.76
CA ILE A 213 -12.10 -5.52 9.98
C ILE A 213 -12.76 -6.35 8.87
N ALA A 214 -14.03 -6.07 8.53
CA ALA A 214 -14.73 -6.77 7.45
C ALA A 214 -13.99 -6.62 6.10
N GLY A 215 -13.54 -5.40 5.76
CA GLY A 215 -12.77 -5.16 4.54
C GLY A 215 -11.40 -5.84 4.55
N MET A 216 -10.67 -5.81 5.67
CA MET A 216 -9.37 -6.50 5.83
C MET A 216 -9.54 -8.01 5.65
N MET A 217 -10.58 -8.60 6.25
CA MET A 217 -10.88 -10.03 6.11
C MET A 217 -11.36 -10.40 4.71
N ALA A 218 -12.09 -9.52 4.01
CA ALA A 218 -12.44 -9.71 2.61
C ALA A 218 -11.19 -9.70 1.69
N LEU A 219 -10.23 -8.79 1.93
CA LEU A 219 -8.96 -8.77 1.19
C LEU A 219 -8.10 -10.02 1.48
N VAL A 220 -8.08 -10.52 2.73
CA VAL A 220 -7.41 -11.80 3.04
C VAL A 220 -8.11 -12.97 2.36
N GLY A 221 -9.42 -13.10 2.53
CA GLY A 221 -10.20 -14.22 2.02
C GLY A 221 -10.16 -14.35 0.49
N VAL A 222 -10.15 -13.23 -0.24
CA VAL A 222 -10.04 -13.25 -1.70
C VAL A 222 -8.64 -13.67 -2.19
N THR A 223 -7.59 -13.59 -1.37
CA THR A 223 -6.27 -14.12 -1.78
C THR A 223 -6.25 -15.64 -1.89
N LEU A 224 -7.11 -16.36 -1.17
CA LEU A 224 -7.14 -17.83 -1.15
C LEU A 224 -7.42 -18.43 -2.56
N PRO A 225 -8.50 -18.08 -3.28
CA PRO A 225 -8.76 -18.59 -4.63
C PRO A 225 -7.76 -18.12 -5.72
N SER A 226 -6.81 -17.23 -5.42
CA SER A 226 -5.70 -16.92 -6.36
C SER A 226 -4.64 -18.05 -6.39
N LEU A 227 -4.66 -18.97 -5.42
CA LEU A 227 -3.67 -20.03 -5.19
C LEU A 227 -2.21 -19.51 -5.25
N SER A 228 -2.01 -18.23 -4.90
CA SER A 228 -0.73 -17.53 -4.88
C SER A 228 -0.13 -17.59 -3.48
N ARG A 229 0.96 -18.36 -3.32
CA ARG A 229 1.71 -18.42 -2.05
C ARG A 229 2.17 -17.03 -1.60
N ALA A 230 2.75 -16.24 -2.51
CA ALA A 230 3.19 -14.88 -2.21
C ALA A 230 2.03 -13.95 -1.82
N GLY A 231 0.88 -14.08 -2.47
CA GLY A 231 -0.32 -13.29 -2.14
C GLY A 231 -0.92 -13.65 -0.79
N ILE A 232 -1.10 -14.94 -0.51
CA ILE A 232 -1.67 -15.45 0.75
C ILE A 232 -0.74 -15.14 1.93
N ILE A 233 0.56 -15.41 1.79
CA ILE A 233 1.57 -15.09 2.83
C ILE A 233 1.65 -13.59 3.06
N GLY A 234 1.68 -12.79 1.99
CA GLY A 234 1.63 -11.33 2.07
C GLY A 234 0.39 -10.83 2.80
N ALA A 235 -0.79 -11.38 2.51
CA ALA A 235 -2.04 -10.98 3.13
C ALA A 235 -2.11 -11.32 4.62
N VAL A 236 -1.61 -12.50 5.03
CA VAL A 236 -1.48 -12.88 6.44
C VAL A 236 -0.50 -11.95 7.17
N ILE A 237 0.67 -11.67 6.57
CA ILE A 237 1.65 -10.73 7.13
C ILE A 237 1.05 -9.33 7.27
N ALA A 238 0.38 -8.82 6.23
CA ALA A 238 -0.27 -7.52 6.22
C ALA A 238 -1.34 -7.40 7.31
N LEU A 239 -2.19 -8.43 7.48
CA LEU A 239 -3.22 -8.48 8.52
C LEU A 239 -2.60 -8.49 9.92
N VAL A 240 -1.63 -9.39 10.18
CA VAL A 240 -0.96 -9.48 11.49
C VAL A 240 -0.30 -8.15 11.84
N LEU A 241 0.56 -7.60 10.96
CA LEU A 241 1.24 -6.33 11.20
C LEU A 241 0.26 -5.17 11.43
N SER A 242 -0.85 -5.13 10.69
CA SER A 242 -1.88 -4.07 10.81
C SER A 242 -2.65 -4.10 12.13
N LEU A 243 -2.76 -5.27 12.77
CA LEU A 243 -3.48 -5.45 14.03
C LEU A 243 -2.56 -5.41 15.26
N THR A 244 -1.34 -5.95 15.17
CA THR A 244 -0.43 -6.10 16.33
C THR A 244 0.59 -4.97 16.46
N ILE A 245 1.18 -4.50 15.36
CA ILE A 245 2.31 -3.55 15.40
C ILE A 245 1.93 -2.15 14.90
N MET A 246 1.03 -2.03 13.92
CA MET A 246 0.64 -0.74 13.34
C MET A 246 -0.21 0.09 14.31
N ARG A 247 0.12 1.40 14.39
CA ARG A 247 -0.65 2.39 15.14
C ARG A 247 -1.98 2.68 14.43
N THR A 248 -3.06 2.05 14.89
CA THR A 248 -4.44 2.25 14.40
C THR A 248 -5.41 2.56 15.54
N ASP A 249 -6.54 3.18 15.20
CA ASP A 249 -7.70 3.45 16.07
C ASP A 249 -8.69 2.27 16.16
N ILE A 250 -8.35 1.10 15.63
CA ILE A 250 -9.15 -0.14 15.76
C ILE A 250 -9.14 -0.61 17.22
N THR A 251 -10.32 -0.85 17.80
CA THR A 251 -10.50 -1.24 19.21
C THR A 251 -9.87 -2.60 19.53
N PRO A 252 -9.29 -2.82 20.73
CA PRO A 252 -8.61 -4.08 21.10
C PRO A 252 -9.47 -5.35 20.95
N SER A 253 -10.76 -5.30 21.30
CA SER A 253 -11.68 -6.45 21.17
C SER A 253 -11.77 -6.96 19.74
N TRP A 254 -12.02 -6.06 18.78
CA TRP A 254 -12.02 -6.36 17.35
C TRP A 254 -10.67 -6.91 16.86
N ARG A 255 -9.54 -6.40 17.36
CA ARG A 255 -8.20 -6.95 17.01
C ARG A 255 -8.04 -8.39 17.48
N SER A 256 -8.28 -8.65 18.77
CA SER A 256 -8.12 -9.98 19.37
C SER A 256 -9.06 -11.00 18.73
N ALA A 257 -10.33 -10.64 18.53
CA ALA A 257 -11.29 -11.49 17.84
C ALA A 257 -10.84 -11.84 16.40
N THR A 258 -10.31 -10.86 15.66
CA THR A 258 -9.81 -11.07 14.29
C THR A 258 -8.56 -11.94 14.26
N LEU A 259 -7.64 -11.80 15.23
CA LEU A 259 -6.44 -12.64 15.32
C LEU A 259 -6.78 -14.09 15.72
N ILE A 260 -7.77 -14.29 16.60
CA ILE A 260 -8.29 -15.62 16.94
C ILE A 260 -8.99 -16.25 15.72
N ALA A 261 -9.84 -15.49 15.02
CA ALA A 261 -10.50 -15.94 13.80
C ALA A 261 -9.50 -16.26 12.66
N LEU A 262 -8.41 -15.50 12.55
CA LEU A 262 -7.30 -15.79 11.65
C LEU A 262 -6.61 -17.11 12.01
N GLY A 263 -6.33 -17.35 13.30
CA GLY A 263 -5.74 -18.61 13.76
C GLY A 263 -6.61 -19.83 13.44
N ALA A 264 -7.92 -19.74 13.69
CA ALA A 264 -8.87 -20.78 13.31
C ALA A 264 -9.00 -20.93 11.77
N GLY A 265 -9.02 -19.82 11.04
CA GLY A 265 -9.06 -19.81 9.57
C GLY A 265 -7.83 -20.44 8.94
N ILE A 266 -6.64 -20.20 9.49
CA ILE A 266 -5.40 -20.87 9.08
C ILE A 266 -5.51 -22.38 9.35
N PHE A 267 -5.92 -22.80 10.55
CA PHE A 267 -6.08 -24.22 10.89
C PHE A 267 -7.03 -24.96 9.93
N ILE A 268 -8.11 -24.31 9.48
CA ILE A 268 -9.07 -24.88 8.52
C ILE A 268 -8.55 -24.83 7.08
N ALA A 269 -7.93 -23.73 6.65
CA ALA A 269 -7.50 -23.54 5.26
C ALA A 269 -6.18 -24.25 4.92
N THR A 270 -5.27 -24.41 5.89
CA THR A 270 -3.96 -25.06 5.68
C THR A 270 -4.06 -26.47 5.07
N PRO A 271 -4.85 -27.43 5.59
CA PRO A 271 -4.93 -28.76 4.95
C PRO A 271 -5.44 -28.68 3.51
N VAL A 272 -6.52 -27.95 3.25
CA VAL A 272 -7.09 -27.77 1.89
C VAL A 272 -6.08 -27.15 0.93
N LEU A 273 -5.33 -26.13 1.37
CA LEU A 273 -4.27 -25.52 0.56
C LEU A 273 -3.08 -26.46 0.36
N LEU A 274 -2.69 -27.25 1.37
CA LEU A 274 -1.62 -28.24 1.25
C LEU A 274 -2.00 -29.38 0.31
N ASP A 275 -3.25 -29.85 0.33
CA ASP A 275 -3.74 -30.88 -0.59
C ASP A 275 -3.76 -30.38 -2.05
N VAL A 276 -4.31 -29.17 -2.28
CA VAL A 276 -4.28 -28.50 -3.60
C VAL A 276 -2.84 -28.24 -4.05
N PHE A 277 -1.92 -27.95 -3.14
CA PHE A 277 -0.51 -27.83 -3.48
C PHE A 277 0.17 -29.20 -3.71
N ALA A 278 -0.17 -30.26 -3.00
CA ALA A 278 0.39 -31.59 -3.22
C ALA A 278 -0.07 -32.20 -4.55
N GLN A 279 -1.34 -31.96 -4.94
CA GLN A 279 -1.87 -32.31 -6.26
C GLN A 279 -1.19 -31.54 -7.42
N ALA A 280 -0.58 -30.39 -7.13
CA ALA A 280 0.29 -29.65 -8.05
C ALA A 280 1.79 -29.90 -7.73
N GLY A 281 2.15 -31.09 -7.26
CA GLY A 281 3.51 -31.47 -6.84
C GLY A 281 4.55 -31.29 -7.95
N ASP A 282 4.30 -31.87 -9.13
CA ASP A 282 5.19 -31.81 -10.29
C ASP A 282 5.46 -30.37 -10.77
N GLU A 283 4.45 -29.49 -10.71
CA GLU A 283 4.62 -28.05 -10.98
C GLU A 283 5.60 -27.39 -9.99
N GLN A 284 5.64 -27.88 -8.76
CA GLN A 284 6.27 -27.22 -7.62
C GLN A 284 7.69 -27.68 -7.35
N GLU A 285 7.98 -28.97 -7.51
CA GLU A 285 9.35 -29.48 -7.41
C GLU A 285 10.22 -28.81 -8.48
N GLY A 286 9.76 -28.81 -9.73
CA GLY A 286 10.39 -28.03 -10.82
C GLY A 286 10.47 -26.53 -10.54
N SER A 287 9.41 -25.91 -9.97
CA SER A 287 9.44 -24.47 -9.62
C SER A 287 10.36 -24.11 -8.45
N ALA A 288 10.67 -25.07 -7.57
CA ALA A 288 11.59 -24.90 -6.45
C ALA A 288 13.03 -25.12 -6.92
N GLU A 289 13.27 -26.18 -7.70
CA GLU A 289 14.57 -26.46 -8.30
C GLU A 289 15.00 -25.31 -9.23
N TYR A 290 14.11 -24.82 -10.11
CA TYR A 290 14.38 -23.69 -11.00
C TYR A 290 14.88 -22.46 -10.23
N ARG A 291 14.24 -22.10 -9.10
CA ARG A 291 14.70 -20.99 -8.24
C ARG A 291 16.07 -21.26 -7.61
N GLY A 292 16.35 -22.50 -7.23
CA GLY A 292 17.69 -22.91 -6.77
C GLY A 292 18.74 -22.76 -7.87
N GLN A 293 18.42 -23.17 -9.10
CA GLN A 293 19.29 -23.05 -10.26
C GLN A 293 19.56 -21.59 -10.65
N LEU A 294 18.57 -20.68 -10.54
CA LEU A 294 18.75 -19.24 -10.79
C LEU A 294 19.88 -18.60 -9.97
N LEU A 295 20.24 -19.15 -8.80
CA LEU A 295 21.35 -18.64 -7.98
C LEU A 295 22.71 -18.70 -8.68
N ILE A 296 22.87 -19.49 -9.75
CA ILE A 296 24.08 -19.47 -10.58
C ILE A 296 24.32 -18.09 -11.22
N LEU A 297 23.25 -17.34 -11.51
CA LEU A 297 23.29 -16.02 -12.13
C LEU A 297 23.88 -14.95 -11.19
N VAL A 298 23.88 -15.18 -9.88
CA VAL A 298 24.55 -14.30 -8.90
C VAL A 298 26.05 -14.17 -9.23
N LYS A 299 26.67 -15.24 -9.75
CA LYS A 299 28.08 -15.24 -10.20
C LYS A 299 28.33 -14.46 -11.50
N ARG A 300 27.28 -13.94 -12.14
CA ARG A 300 27.32 -13.13 -13.37
C ARG A 300 26.89 -11.68 -13.13
N LEU A 301 26.60 -11.28 -11.90
CA LEU A 301 26.23 -9.90 -11.59
C LEU A 301 27.43 -8.96 -11.76
N VAL A 302 27.16 -7.76 -12.27
CA VAL A 302 28.11 -6.67 -12.42
C VAL A 302 27.74 -5.51 -11.49
N LEU A 303 28.69 -4.62 -11.20
CA LEU A 303 28.42 -3.47 -10.34
C LEU A 303 27.35 -2.55 -10.95
N ILE A 304 27.44 -2.29 -12.26
CA ILE A 304 26.51 -1.46 -13.01
C ILE A 304 26.47 -1.92 -14.47
N GLY A 305 25.33 -1.81 -15.13
CA GLY A 305 25.11 -2.25 -16.52
C GLY A 305 24.42 -3.61 -16.64
N ALA A 306 24.24 -4.08 -17.87
CA ALA A 306 23.65 -5.39 -18.12
C ALA A 306 24.66 -6.52 -17.81
N SER A 307 24.20 -7.59 -17.15
CA SER A 307 25.02 -8.76 -16.87
C SER A 307 25.51 -9.45 -18.16
N PRO A 308 26.77 -9.94 -18.20
CA PRO A 308 27.29 -10.79 -19.28
C PRO A 308 26.51 -12.08 -19.53
N ALA A 309 25.63 -12.49 -18.60
CA ALA A 309 24.69 -13.59 -18.83
C ALA A 309 23.68 -13.31 -19.96
N ARG A 310 23.47 -12.04 -20.32
CA ARG A 310 22.44 -11.60 -21.27
C ARG A 310 22.73 -12.01 -22.70
N VAL A 311 21.91 -12.90 -23.25
CA VAL A 311 21.93 -13.28 -24.66
C VAL A 311 20.57 -13.01 -25.28
N VAL A 312 20.52 -12.39 -26.46
CA VAL A 312 19.27 -12.20 -27.23
C VAL A 312 19.25 -13.20 -28.39
N ARG A 313 18.22 -14.04 -28.47
CA ARG A 313 17.99 -14.99 -29.57
C ARG A 313 16.55 -14.85 -30.06
N ASN A 314 16.36 -14.65 -31.37
CA ASN A 314 15.05 -14.49 -32.01
C ASN A 314 14.14 -13.47 -31.29
N GLY A 315 14.69 -12.31 -30.93
CA GLY A 315 13.99 -11.24 -30.18
C GLY A 315 13.69 -11.56 -28.70
N THR A 316 13.96 -12.77 -28.23
CA THR A 316 13.77 -13.18 -26.82
C THR A 316 15.07 -12.99 -26.05
N VAL A 317 14.98 -12.44 -24.84
CA VAL A 317 16.11 -12.30 -23.90
C VAL A 317 16.25 -13.58 -23.07
N TYR A 318 17.47 -14.06 -22.94
CA TYR A 318 17.87 -15.16 -22.07
C TYR A 318 19.02 -14.70 -21.16
N TRP A 319 19.16 -15.35 -20.00
CA TRP A 319 20.24 -15.14 -19.04
C TRP A 319 20.89 -16.50 -18.77
N GLU A 320 22.07 -16.79 -19.34
CA GLU A 320 22.70 -18.14 -19.28
C GLU A 320 21.72 -19.31 -19.61
N GLY A 321 20.81 -19.09 -20.56
CA GLY A 321 19.77 -20.04 -20.97
C GLY A 321 18.42 -19.89 -20.25
N PHE A 322 18.36 -19.26 -19.07
CA PHE A 322 17.09 -18.99 -18.38
C PHE A 322 16.27 -17.94 -19.13
N ARG A 323 14.97 -18.23 -19.36
CA ARG A 323 14.05 -17.36 -20.12
C ARG A 323 13.20 -16.43 -19.24
N SER A 324 12.87 -16.86 -18.01
CA SER A 324 12.24 -16.02 -16.98
C SER A 324 13.12 -15.97 -15.73
N ILE A 325 13.08 -14.86 -15.00
CA ILE A 325 13.77 -14.67 -13.73
C ILE A 325 12.71 -14.29 -12.70
N ASP A 326 12.23 -15.28 -11.94
CA ASP A 326 11.09 -15.11 -11.03
C ASP A 326 11.56 -14.60 -9.66
N ASP A 327 12.32 -13.50 -9.69
CA ASP A 327 12.88 -12.75 -8.56
C ASP A 327 13.20 -11.33 -9.07
N GLN A 328 12.52 -10.32 -8.53
CA GLN A 328 12.71 -8.93 -8.97
C GLN A 328 14.08 -8.37 -8.55
N VAL A 329 14.63 -8.79 -7.42
CA VAL A 329 15.93 -8.31 -6.93
C VAL A 329 17.05 -8.83 -7.85
N LEU A 330 17.01 -10.12 -8.19
CA LEU A 330 17.94 -10.74 -9.13
C LEU A 330 17.74 -10.20 -10.56
N LEU A 331 16.50 -10.03 -11.03
CA LEU A 331 16.22 -9.51 -12.37
C LEU A 331 16.68 -8.04 -12.53
N ALA A 332 16.45 -7.19 -11.52
CA ALA A 332 16.97 -5.82 -11.53
C ALA A 332 18.51 -5.80 -11.53
N ALA A 333 19.15 -6.65 -10.72
CA ALA A 333 20.60 -6.76 -10.68
C ALA A 333 21.21 -7.29 -12.00
N LEU A 334 20.50 -8.17 -12.72
CA LEU A 334 20.90 -8.67 -14.04
C LEU A 334 20.74 -7.61 -15.14
N ARG A 335 19.70 -6.75 -15.05
CA ARG A 335 19.39 -5.72 -16.04
C ARG A 335 20.26 -4.46 -15.91
N TYR A 336 20.55 -4.04 -14.68
CA TYR A 336 21.12 -2.72 -14.39
C TYR A 336 22.40 -2.77 -13.53
N GLY A 337 22.74 -3.95 -13.00
CA GLY A 337 23.83 -4.17 -12.04
C GLY A 337 23.36 -4.07 -10.60
N TRP A 338 24.22 -4.45 -9.65
CA TRP A 338 23.88 -4.48 -8.23
C TRP A 338 23.84 -3.08 -7.58
N ALA A 339 24.61 -2.11 -8.06
CA ALA A 339 24.64 -0.76 -7.48
C ALA A 339 23.27 -0.05 -7.50
N PRO A 340 22.49 -0.05 -8.60
CA PRO A 340 21.11 0.45 -8.59
C PRO A 340 20.17 -0.25 -7.60
N VAL A 341 20.44 -1.52 -7.24
CA VAL A 341 19.61 -2.31 -6.33
C VAL A 341 19.88 -1.95 -4.86
N ILE A 342 21.11 -1.53 -4.52
CA ILE A 342 21.49 -1.17 -3.14
C ILE A 342 20.57 -0.12 -2.49
N PRO A 343 20.25 1.04 -3.11
CA PRO A 343 19.33 2.03 -2.53
C PRO A 343 17.94 1.45 -2.20
N PHE A 344 17.43 0.55 -3.03
CA PHE A 344 16.11 -0.06 -2.82
C PHE A 344 16.14 -1.13 -1.71
N LEU A 345 17.24 -1.88 -1.57
CA LEU A 345 17.46 -2.78 -0.43
C LEU A 345 17.60 -2.01 0.88
N ILE A 346 18.33 -0.89 0.89
CA ILE A 346 18.40 0.03 2.04
C ILE A 346 17.02 0.58 2.39
N GLY A 347 16.21 0.96 1.38
CA GLY A 347 14.85 1.43 1.56
C GLY A 347 13.91 0.36 2.14
N ALA A 348 13.99 -0.87 1.63
CA ALA A 348 13.22 -2.01 2.14
C ALA A 348 13.63 -2.36 3.58
N LEU A 349 14.92 -2.39 3.89
CA LEU A 349 15.42 -2.61 5.25
C LEU A 349 14.96 -1.50 6.21
N TYR A 350 15.03 -0.23 5.80
CA TYR A 350 14.51 0.89 6.59
C TYR A 350 13.00 0.76 6.86
N VAL A 351 12.22 0.31 5.86
CA VAL A 351 10.79 0.03 6.01
C VAL A 351 10.55 -1.11 7.00
N VAL A 352 11.28 -2.23 6.91
CA VAL A 352 11.16 -3.35 7.86
C VAL A 352 11.49 -2.91 9.29
N LEU A 353 12.58 -2.17 9.48
CA LEU A 353 12.99 -1.65 10.80
C LEU A 353 11.98 -0.63 11.36
N ARG A 354 11.42 0.24 10.52
CA ARG A 354 10.31 1.16 10.89
C ARG A 354 9.08 0.39 11.33
N VAL A 355 8.65 -0.60 10.54
CA VAL A 355 7.47 -1.42 10.82
C VAL A 355 7.67 -2.21 12.10
N MET A 356 8.69 -3.06 12.19
CA MET A 356 8.97 -3.89 13.38
C MET A 356 9.15 -3.07 14.66
N GLY A 357 9.67 -1.85 14.56
CA GLY A 357 9.80 -0.91 15.68
C GLY A 357 8.52 -0.18 16.09
N GLY A 358 7.32 -0.57 15.61
CA GLY A 358 6.04 0.08 15.92
C GLY A 358 5.84 1.47 15.28
N ARG A 359 6.79 1.89 14.44
CA ARG A 359 6.84 3.24 13.84
C ARG A 359 6.36 3.29 12.40
N GLY A 360 6.08 2.16 11.75
CA GLY A 360 5.61 2.13 10.36
C GLY A 360 4.23 2.78 10.17
N ASN A 361 4.04 3.42 9.00
CA ASN A 361 2.73 3.85 8.51
C ASN A 361 2.10 2.78 7.60
N ALA A 362 0.84 2.95 7.18
CA ALA A 362 0.11 1.94 6.39
C ALA A 362 0.80 1.57 5.06
N ALA A 363 1.36 2.54 4.34
CA ALA A 363 2.11 2.28 3.11
C ALA A 363 3.43 1.53 3.36
N GLN A 364 4.03 1.69 4.55
CA GLN A 364 5.21 0.94 4.97
C GLN A 364 4.87 -0.50 5.36
N VAL A 365 3.74 -0.73 6.04
CA VAL A 365 3.23 -2.09 6.31
C VAL A 365 2.87 -2.80 5.00
N ALA A 366 2.29 -2.08 4.04
CA ALA A 366 2.01 -2.59 2.69
C ALA A 366 3.31 -3.06 1.99
N ILE A 367 4.34 -2.21 1.92
CA ILE A 367 5.65 -2.58 1.34
C ILE A 367 6.26 -3.77 2.09
N ALA A 368 6.27 -3.76 3.42
CA ALA A 368 6.81 -4.87 4.22
C ALA A 368 6.12 -6.21 3.93
N SER A 369 4.80 -6.19 3.70
CA SER A 369 4.02 -7.39 3.34
C SER A 369 4.30 -7.90 1.93
N MET A 370 4.79 -7.06 1.01
CA MET A 370 5.15 -7.44 -0.35
C MET A 370 6.60 -7.96 -0.50
N ILE A 371 7.48 -7.74 0.47
CA ILE A 371 8.89 -8.18 0.41
C ILE A 371 9.07 -9.68 0.07
N PRO A 372 8.28 -10.62 0.63
CA PRO A 372 8.36 -12.04 0.25
C PRO A 372 8.06 -12.30 -1.24
N ALA A 373 7.25 -11.45 -1.88
CA ALA A 373 7.00 -11.53 -3.32
C ALA A 373 8.19 -11.00 -4.13
N PHE A 374 8.87 -9.95 -3.66
CA PHE A 374 9.98 -9.32 -4.41
C PHE A 374 11.16 -10.28 -4.67
N VAL A 375 11.36 -11.27 -3.79
CA VAL A 375 12.40 -12.31 -3.89
C VAL A 375 11.89 -13.65 -4.45
N SER A 376 10.66 -13.70 -4.95
CA SER A 376 10.06 -14.94 -5.49
C SER A 376 9.16 -14.73 -6.72
N VAL A 377 9.05 -13.49 -7.20
CA VAL A 377 8.26 -13.03 -8.34
C VAL A 377 8.95 -11.80 -8.94
N ALA A 378 9.00 -11.68 -10.27
CA ALA A 378 9.37 -10.43 -10.94
C ALA A 378 8.21 -9.42 -10.93
N PHE A 379 8.51 -8.14 -11.20
CA PHE A 379 7.48 -7.10 -11.40
C PHE A 379 6.85 -7.22 -12.79
N ILE A 380 5.99 -8.23 -12.94
CA ILE A 380 5.15 -8.46 -14.10
C ILE A 380 3.85 -7.65 -14.04
N THR A 381 3.21 -7.52 -15.20
CA THR A 381 1.97 -6.78 -15.44
C THR A 381 1.96 -5.36 -14.84
N GLN A 382 1.20 -5.12 -13.77
CA GLN A 382 1.05 -3.81 -13.12
C GLN A 382 1.70 -3.75 -11.72
N LEU A 383 2.35 -4.82 -11.26
CA LEU A 383 2.91 -4.91 -9.90
C LEU A 383 3.94 -3.81 -9.61
N SER A 384 4.75 -3.44 -10.60
CA SER A 384 5.67 -2.30 -10.51
C SER A 384 4.93 -1.01 -10.15
N THR A 385 3.93 -0.61 -10.94
CA THR A 385 3.05 0.54 -10.68
C THR A 385 2.48 0.55 -9.25
N VAL A 386 1.98 -0.61 -8.75
CA VAL A 386 1.44 -0.75 -7.39
C VAL A 386 2.52 -0.44 -6.35
N VAL A 387 3.69 -1.07 -6.48
CA VAL A 387 4.82 -0.90 -5.54
C VAL A 387 5.30 0.56 -5.53
N TRP A 388 5.44 1.20 -6.68
CA TRP A 388 5.94 2.57 -6.77
C TRP A 388 4.93 3.61 -6.26
N VAL A 389 3.64 3.47 -6.56
CA VAL A 389 2.59 4.32 -5.97
C VAL A 389 2.62 4.24 -4.43
N ILE A 390 2.75 3.03 -3.87
CA ILE A 390 2.82 2.82 -2.42
C ILE A 390 4.15 3.34 -1.85
N ALA A 391 5.27 3.25 -2.57
CA ALA A 391 6.55 3.85 -2.19
C ALA A 391 6.48 5.39 -2.12
N GLY A 392 5.83 6.04 -3.08
CA GLY A 392 5.57 7.48 -3.06
C GLY A 392 4.72 7.90 -1.87
N ALA A 393 3.63 7.17 -1.63
CA ALA A 393 2.75 7.36 -0.47
C ALA A 393 3.50 7.18 0.88
N SER A 394 4.35 6.16 0.98
CA SER A 394 5.21 5.87 2.14
C SER A 394 6.17 7.04 2.47
N VAL A 395 6.78 7.64 1.45
CA VAL A 395 7.70 8.78 1.61
C VAL A 395 6.94 10.05 2.01
N ALA A 396 5.84 10.38 1.32
CA ALA A 396 5.00 11.53 1.67
C ALA A 396 4.43 11.44 3.10
N ALA A 397 3.93 10.27 3.51
CA ALA A 397 3.45 10.05 4.88
C ALA A 397 4.58 10.13 5.92
N SER A 398 5.79 9.68 5.58
CA SER A 398 6.98 9.83 6.42
C SER A 398 7.45 11.28 6.54
N ALA A 399 7.13 12.14 5.56
CA ALA A 399 7.35 13.59 5.63
C ALA A 399 6.33 14.25 6.55
N ALA A 400 5.04 13.98 6.34
CA ALA A 400 3.94 14.48 7.16
C ALA A 400 4.11 14.14 8.66
N GLU A 401 4.62 12.93 8.97
CA GLU A 401 4.92 12.51 10.34
C GLU A 401 6.04 13.36 10.99
N ARG A 402 7.08 13.73 10.23
CA ARG A 402 8.17 14.60 10.71
C ARG A 402 7.72 16.05 10.89
N GLU A 403 6.72 16.47 10.12
CA GLU A 403 6.07 17.78 10.23
C GLU A 403 4.96 17.81 11.31
N GLY A 404 4.76 16.71 12.06
CA GLY A 404 3.74 16.61 13.12
C GLY A 404 2.29 16.52 12.63
N ARG A 405 2.07 16.30 11.33
CA ARG A 405 0.74 16.24 10.70
C ARG A 405 0.12 14.84 10.82
N ASP A 406 -0.18 14.42 12.05
CA ASP A 406 -0.52 13.04 12.42
C ASP A 406 -1.62 12.39 11.51
N ASP A 407 -2.77 13.02 11.25
CA ASP A 407 -3.82 12.43 10.38
C ASP A 407 -3.38 12.35 8.90
N ALA A 408 -2.54 13.28 8.43
CA ALA A 408 -1.94 13.23 7.09
C ALA A 408 -0.83 12.17 6.97
N ALA A 409 -0.20 11.79 8.08
CA ALA A 409 0.67 10.61 8.17
C ALA A 409 -0.12 9.28 8.31
N GLY A 410 -1.46 9.35 8.44
CA GLY A 410 -2.33 8.20 8.67
C GLY A 410 -2.28 7.65 10.09
N LEU A 411 -1.83 8.46 11.06
CA LEU A 411 -1.76 8.09 12.47
C LEU A 411 -3.07 8.40 13.20
N PRO A 412 -3.40 7.68 14.30
CA PRO A 412 -4.55 8.01 15.14
C PRO A 412 -4.41 9.40 15.75
N SER A 413 -5.49 10.18 15.73
CA SER A 413 -5.57 11.48 16.39
C SER A 413 -5.23 11.34 17.88
N ARG A 414 -4.28 12.14 18.37
CA ARG A 414 -4.00 12.20 19.81
C ARG A 414 -5.26 12.65 20.54
N ARG A 415 -5.67 11.91 21.58
CA ARG A 415 -6.68 12.44 22.52
C ARG A 415 -6.08 13.67 23.20
N PRO A 416 -6.83 14.77 23.37
CA PRO A 416 -6.40 15.89 24.21
C PRO A 416 -6.00 15.37 25.60
N GLY A 417 -4.93 15.94 26.16
CA GLY A 417 -4.57 15.66 27.55
C GLY A 417 -5.65 16.19 28.51
N PRO A 418 -5.86 15.56 29.68
CA PRO A 418 -6.75 16.11 30.70
C PRO A 418 -6.25 17.50 31.11
N GLY A 419 -7.01 18.55 30.76
CA GLY A 419 -6.65 19.96 30.97
C GLY A 419 -6.43 20.77 29.69
N GLN A 420 -6.44 20.17 28.50
CA GLN A 420 -6.35 20.91 27.23
C GLN A 420 -7.75 21.10 26.62
N THR A 421 -8.38 22.24 26.90
CA THR A 421 -9.66 22.65 26.30
C THR A 421 -9.49 23.02 24.82
N ASP A 422 -10.57 22.83 24.04
CA ASP A 422 -10.65 23.30 22.66
C ASP A 422 -11.03 24.79 22.65
N ASP A 423 -10.03 25.65 22.86
CA ASP A 423 -10.19 27.09 22.88
C ASP A 423 -10.54 27.67 21.49
N GLY A 424 -10.57 26.84 20.43
CA GLY A 424 -10.87 27.23 19.05
C GLY A 424 -12.31 27.65 18.77
N GLN A 425 -13.28 27.34 19.64
CA GLN A 425 -14.71 27.63 19.43
C GLN A 425 -15.26 28.86 20.18
N ARG A 426 -14.43 29.73 20.77
CA ARG A 426 -14.87 30.98 21.44
C ARG A 426 -14.19 32.26 20.92
N ALA A 427 -13.99 32.38 19.61
CA ALA A 427 -13.34 33.55 19.00
C ALA A 427 -14.00 34.04 17.69
N GLN A 428 -15.33 34.25 17.68
CA GLN A 428 -15.99 35.14 16.70
C GLN A 428 -17.41 35.56 17.12
N ALA A 429 -17.48 36.65 17.89
CA ALA A 429 -18.66 37.49 18.02
C ALA A 429 -18.25 38.91 17.59
N PRO A 430 -18.96 39.60 16.66
CA PRO A 430 -18.56 40.93 16.21
C PRO A 430 -18.70 42.00 17.32
N PRO A 431 -17.76 42.94 17.44
CA PRO A 431 -17.89 44.04 18.41
C PRO A 431 -18.76 45.18 17.86
N GLY A 432 -19.69 45.67 18.69
CA GLY A 432 -20.21 47.03 18.57
C GLY A 432 -21.69 47.19 18.15
N ALA A 433 -22.56 47.27 19.15
CA ALA A 433 -23.75 48.13 19.15
C ALA A 433 -23.99 48.56 20.60
N GLY A 434 -24.14 49.86 20.87
CA GLY A 434 -24.16 50.39 22.23
C GLY A 434 -25.36 51.28 22.53
N GLY A 435 -25.70 51.39 23.82
CA GLY A 435 -26.50 52.48 24.37
C GLY A 435 -28.00 52.21 24.57
N ALA A 436 -28.41 52.08 25.83
CA ALA A 436 -29.64 52.67 26.38
C ALA A 436 -29.52 52.71 27.93
N VAL A 437 -30.12 53.72 28.57
CA VAL A 437 -30.10 53.89 30.05
C VAL A 437 -31.52 54.08 30.57
N ALA A 438 -31.96 53.18 31.47
CA ALA A 438 -33.10 53.31 32.38
C ALA A 438 -33.02 52.17 33.44
N GLY A 439 -33.57 52.28 34.65
CA GLY A 439 -34.36 53.41 35.18
C GLY A 439 -34.90 53.28 36.61
N SER A 440 -34.15 52.69 37.58
CA SER A 440 -34.47 52.80 39.03
C SER A 440 -35.72 51.98 39.51
N PRO A 441 -36.22 52.08 40.76
CA PRO A 441 -35.68 51.33 41.92
C PRO A 441 -36.73 50.54 42.76
N ASN A 442 -36.25 49.65 43.64
CA ASN A 442 -36.80 49.21 44.96
C ASN A 442 -36.03 47.96 45.46
N GLY A 443 -35.73 47.71 46.74
CA GLY A 443 -35.84 48.53 47.95
C GLY A 443 -35.73 47.67 49.25
N GLY A 444 -34.88 48.06 50.22
CA GLY A 444 -34.83 47.48 51.58
C GLY A 444 -33.69 46.46 51.88
N PRO A 445 -33.31 46.21 53.16
CA PRO A 445 -32.04 45.54 53.52
C PRO A 445 -32.16 44.20 54.28
N ALA A 446 -30.98 43.61 54.56
CA ALA A 446 -30.70 42.29 55.18
C ALA A 446 -31.24 42.07 56.62
N PRO A 447 -31.18 40.81 57.13
CA PRO A 447 -30.04 40.47 58.00
C PRO A 447 -29.45 39.04 57.80
N VAL A 448 -28.40 38.74 58.58
CA VAL A 448 -27.60 37.49 58.58
C VAL A 448 -28.07 36.50 59.67
N ALA A 449 -27.96 35.19 59.41
CA ALA A 449 -27.88 34.15 60.44
C ALA A 449 -26.92 33.01 60.00
N VAL A 450 -26.16 32.44 60.94
CA VAL A 450 -25.16 31.37 60.70
C VAL A 450 -25.26 30.29 61.85
N PRO A 451 -24.34 29.33 62.11
CA PRO A 451 -24.66 27.90 62.00
C PRO A 451 -24.63 27.09 63.33
N SER A 452 -24.99 25.80 63.26
CA SER A 452 -24.57 24.71 64.18
C SER A 452 -24.88 23.33 63.55
N GLY A 453 -24.14 22.24 63.73
CA GLY A 453 -22.77 22.00 64.28
C GLY A 453 -21.93 21.17 63.28
N ALA A 454 -20.62 20.87 63.44
CA ALA A 454 -19.80 20.55 64.63
C ALA A 454 -20.18 19.18 65.24
N VAL A 455 -19.31 18.18 65.54
CA VAL A 455 -17.83 17.99 65.69
C VAL A 455 -17.52 16.48 65.44
N ALA A 456 -16.41 15.88 64.96
CA ALA A 456 -15.04 16.21 64.43
C ALA A 456 -14.80 15.35 63.14
N GLY A 457 -13.61 14.94 62.62
CA GLY A 457 -12.16 15.02 62.96
C GLY A 457 -11.60 13.80 63.77
N PRO A 458 -10.30 13.42 63.67
CA PRO A 458 -9.18 14.07 62.97
C PRO A 458 -8.43 13.19 61.92
N GLU A 459 -7.43 13.80 61.27
CA GLU A 459 -6.13 13.29 60.74
C GLU A 459 -5.95 11.80 60.34
N GLY A 460 -5.34 11.43 59.20
CA GLY A 460 -4.67 12.19 58.13
C GLY A 460 -3.15 11.93 58.04
N LEU A 461 -2.68 11.24 56.98
CA LEU A 461 -1.24 11.12 56.64
C LEU A 461 -1.02 10.60 55.21
N MET A 462 0.14 10.92 54.62
CA MET A 462 0.57 10.44 53.30
C MET A 462 1.30 9.08 53.37
N MET A 463 1.04 8.21 52.41
CA MET A 463 2.05 7.26 51.88
C MET A 463 2.02 7.38 50.35
N SER A 464 3.12 7.65 49.63
CA SER A 464 4.51 7.14 49.67
C SER A 464 4.69 5.84 48.87
N SER A 465 5.70 5.83 48.00
CA SER A 465 5.85 4.90 46.87
C SER A 465 6.45 3.54 47.27
N ALA A 466 5.75 2.79 48.13
CA ALA A 466 6.28 1.58 48.78
C ALA A 466 5.43 0.29 48.66
N ASP A 467 4.20 0.34 48.10
CA ASP A 467 3.35 -0.86 47.96
C ASP A 467 3.76 -1.84 46.85
N LEU A 468 4.87 -1.56 46.16
CA LEU A 468 5.44 -2.36 45.08
C LEU A 468 6.29 -3.57 45.59
N ALA A 469 5.78 -4.43 46.49
CA ALA A 469 6.42 -5.74 46.79
C ALA A 469 5.61 -6.78 47.61
N ARG A 470 4.36 -7.13 47.27
CA ARG A 470 3.66 -8.35 47.74
C ARG A 470 2.81 -8.89 46.57
N PHE A 471 2.87 -10.14 46.10
CA PHE A 471 3.24 -11.42 46.71
C PHE A 471 4.20 -12.29 45.86
N ARG A 472 5.25 -12.81 46.50
CA ARG A 472 6.16 -13.92 46.13
C ARG A 472 6.87 -14.29 47.46
N LEU A 473 7.13 -15.53 47.89
CA LEU A 473 7.09 -16.89 47.32
C LEU A 473 6.48 -17.87 48.35
N SER A 474 6.36 -19.16 48.02
CA SER A 474 7.04 -20.25 48.78
C SER A 474 6.97 -21.61 48.03
N PRO A 475 7.96 -22.51 48.19
CA PRO A 475 8.10 -23.74 47.40
C PRO A 475 7.52 -25.00 48.09
N ARG A 476 7.57 -26.14 47.38
CA ARG A 476 7.49 -27.50 47.96
C ARG A 476 8.60 -28.41 47.36
N PRO A 477 8.96 -29.52 48.03
CA PRO A 477 10.35 -29.98 48.07
C PRO A 477 10.67 -31.21 47.22
N GLU A 478 11.97 -31.47 47.08
CA GLU A 478 12.55 -32.73 46.59
C GLU A 478 12.39 -33.86 47.63
N SER A 479 12.26 -35.11 47.17
CA SER A 479 12.96 -36.29 47.74
C SER A 479 12.51 -37.63 47.14
N ARG A 480 13.18 -38.08 46.07
CA ARG A 480 13.80 -39.42 45.89
C ARG A 480 14.17 -39.69 44.43
#